data_AF-A0A831RI69-F1
#
_entry.id   AF-A0A831RI69-F1
#
_cell.length_a   1.000
_cell.length_b   1.000
_cell.length_c   1.000
_cell.angle_alpha   90.00
_cell.angle_beta   90.00
_cell.angle_gamma   90.00
#
_symmetry.space_group_name_H-M   'P 1'
#
loop_
_entity.id
_entity.type
_entity.pdbx_description
1 polymer ?
#
loop_
_entity_poly.entity_id
_entity_poly.type
_entity_poly.pdbx_seq_one_letter_code
_entity_poly.pdbx_strand_id
1 'polypeptide(L)'
;MTKSATPLNPWLRRWHNYRSRSEWFIRWLGLPCFEGPPGLILIQIDGLSRSQLEHALARHKMPFLKRLLGRGYCLHHHYSGLPATTPACQGQLFYGVPQAVPAFSFRDFDTGEMVRMYEPGPAKAVEARLRQSSHTPLLTGGSAYVDNFTGGAAEVHFCPAAIGWGPPLRGAPGWIVGLFVLFHL
;
A
#
# COMPACT_ATOMS: atom_id res chain seq x y z
N MET A 1 -16.61 17.48 -23.80
CA MET A 1 -17.04 18.47 -22.78
C MET A 1 -16.34 18.14 -21.46
N THR A 2 -15.18 18.78 -21.26
CA THR A 2 -14.31 18.64 -20.09
C THR A 2 -14.87 19.47 -18.93
N LYS A 3 -15.38 18.81 -17.87
CA LYS A 3 -15.70 19.50 -16.61
C LYS A 3 -14.39 19.77 -15.88
N SER A 4 -13.97 21.03 -15.87
CA SER A 4 -12.88 21.51 -15.02
C SER A 4 -13.25 21.26 -13.55
N ALA A 5 -12.38 20.54 -12.85
CA ALA A 5 -12.49 20.37 -11.41
C ALA A 5 -12.37 21.75 -10.75
N THR A 6 -13.46 22.21 -10.13
CA THR A 6 -13.47 23.48 -9.40
C THR A 6 -12.48 23.37 -8.24
N PRO A 7 -11.45 24.24 -8.15
CA PRO A 7 -10.51 24.18 -7.05
C PRO A 7 -11.26 24.48 -5.75
N LEU A 8 -11.19 23.55 -4.79
CA LEU A 8 -11.68 23.76 -3.43
C LEU A 8 -11.05 25.04 -2.88
N ASN A 9 -11.89 25.94 -2.36
CA ASN A 9 -11.45 27.23 -1.81
C ASN A 9 -10.26 27.03 -0.85
N PRO A 10 -9.11 27.68 -1.09
CA PRO A 10 -7.89 27.49 -0.31
C PRO A 10 -8.09 27.75 1.18
N TRP A 11 -9.04 28.61 1.56
CA TRP A 11 -9.40 28.88 2.96
C TRP A 11 -10.08 27.71 3.67
N LEU A 12 -10.98 27.00 2.99
CA LEU A 12 -11.63 25.80 3.53
C LEU A 12 -10.63 24.65 3.68
N ARG A 13 -9.68 24.54 2.74
CA ARG A 13 -8.56 23.59 2.85
C ARG A 13 -7.66 23.96 4.04
N ARG A 14 -7.28 25.24 4.19
CA ARG A 14 -6.45 25.73 5.31
C ARG A 14 -7.10 25.49 6.67
N TRP A 15 -8.41 25.71 6.80
CA TRP A 15 -9.14 25.53 8.06
C TRP A 15 -9.34 24.06 8.43
N HIS A 16 -9.66 23.20 7.45
CA HIS A 16 -9.69 21.74 7.65
C HIS A 16 -8.30 21.20 8.06
N ASN A 17 -7.25 21.70 7.41
CA ASN A 17 -5.85 21.36 7.68
C ASN A 17 -5.40 21.79 9.08
N TYR A 18 -5.86 22.96 9.57
CA TYR A 18 -5.54 23.46 10.90
C TYR A 18 -6.01 22.55 12.05
N ARG A 19 -7.11 21.79 11.86
CA ARG A 19 -7.64 20.82 12.84
C ARG A 19 -7.18 19.37 12.60
N SER A 20 -6.42 19.09 11.55
CA SER A 20 -5.92 17.74 11.30
C SER A 20 -4.79 17.43 12.27
N ARG A 21 -5.08 16.65 13.32
CA ARG A 21 -4.08 16.15 14.28
C ARG A 21 -2.90 15.48 13.56
N SER A 22 -3.18 14.84 12.43
CA SER A 22 -2.18 14.18 11.58
C SER A 22 -1.21 15.16 10.92
N GLU A 23 -1.65 16.36 10.50
CA GLU A 23 -0.74 17.37 9.93
C GLU A 23 0.15 18.00 11.00
N TRP A 24 -0.38 18.21 12.21
CA TRP A 24 0.43 18.62 13.36
C TRP A 24 1.47 17.55 13.71
N PHE A 25 1.09 16.28 13.66
CA PHE A 25 1.99 15.16 13.92
C PHE A 25 3.09 15.04 12.85
N ILE A 26 2.75 15.18 11.56
CA ILE A 26 3.70 15.23 10.44
C ILE A 26 4.72 16.36 10.62
N ARG A 27 4.23 17.56 10.97
CA ARG A 27 5.09 18.73 11.24
C ARG A 27 5.98 18.52 12.46
N TRP A 28 5.45 17.93 13.52
CA TRP A 28 6.17 17.69 14.76
C TRP A 28 7.25 16.61 14.63
N LEU A 29 6.96 15.55 13.85
CA LEU A 29 7.92 14.51 13.52
C LEU A 29 8.94 14.93 12.45
N GLY A 30 8.80 16.13 11.87
CA GLY A 30 9.67 16.60 10.80
C GLY A 30 9.65 15.69 9.55
N LEU A 31 8.52 15.01 9.32
CA LEU A 31 8.41 14.10 8.17
C LEU A 31 8.44 14.93 6.88
N PRO A 32 9.23 14.53 5.87
CA PRO A 32 9.35 15.27 4.63
C PRO A 32 7.98 15.35 3.96
N CYS A 33 7.54 16.57 3.66
CA CYS A 33 6.37 16.78 2.80
C CYS A 33 6.85 16.66 1.35
N PHE A 34 6.23 15.79 0.57
CA PHE A 34 6.59 15.65 -0.84
C PHE A 34 6.16 16.91 -1.62
N GLU A 35 7.11 17.67 -2.14
CA GLU A 35 6.89 18.90 -2.91
C GLU A 35 6.94 18.68 -4.44
N GLY A 36 6.56 17.48 -4.89
CA GLY A 36 6.50 17.13 -6.31
C GLY A 36 5.10 17.25 -6.93
N PRO A 37 4.94 16.87 -8.20
CA PRO A 37 3.63 16.78 -8.85
C PRO A 37 2.71 15.79 -8.10
N PRO A 38 1.38 15.87 -8.26
CA PRO A 38 0.46 14.93 -7.64
C PRO A 38 0.85 13.47 -7.92
N GLY A 39 1.10 12.70 -6.86
CA GLY A 39 1.45 11.28 -6.93
C GLY A 39 0.23 10.36 -6.87
N LEU A 40 0.49 9.07 -7.04
CA LEU A 40 -0.49 8.00 -6.85
C LEU A 40 -0.32 7.38 -5.46
N ILE A 41 -1.43 7.24 -4.72
CA ILE A 41 -1.48 6.44 -3.50
C ILE A 41 -2.41 5.27 -3.76
N LEU A 42 -1.87 4.05 -3.63
CA LEU A 42 -2.62 2.81 -3.69
C LEU A 42 -2.81 2.29 -2.27
N ILE A 43 -4.05 1.95 -1.91
CA ILE A 43 -4.37 1.38 -0.60
C ILE A 43 -4.99 0.01 -0.85
N GLN A 44 -4.28 -1.04 -0.47
CA GLN A 44 -4.79 -2.40 -0.48
C GLN A 44 -5.32 -2.74 0.91
N ILE A 45 -6.59 -3.16 0.98
CA ILE A 45 -7.20 -3.67 2.21
C ILE A 45 -7.33 -5.18 2.03
N ASP A 46 -6.51 -5.94 2.76
CA ASP A 46 -6.49 -7.39 2.64
C ASP A 46 -7.85 -8.00 3.02
N GLY A 47 -8.29 -8.99 2.24
CA GLY A 47 -9.55 -9.70 2.45
C GLY A 47 -10.83 -8.85 2.29
N LEU A 48 -10.76 -7.61 1.80
CA LEU A 48 -11.94 -6.77 1.62
C LEU A 48 -12.79 -7.24 0.44
N SER A 49 -13.84 -8.01 0.73
CA SER A 49 -14.83 -8.39 -0.28
C SER A 49 -15.70 -7.20 -0.71
N ARG A 50 -16.11 -7.20 -1.98
CA ARG A 50 -17.05 -6.21 -2.53
C ARG A 50 -18.35 -6.13 -1.72
N SER A 51 -18.93 -7.28 -1.36
CA SER A 51 -20.20 -7.32 -0.64
C SER A 51 -20.10 -6.65 0.73
N GLN A 52 -18.98 -6.81 1.44
CA GLN A 52 -18.73 -6.13 2.71
C GLN A 52 -18.58 -4.61 2.52
N LEU A 53 -17.87 -4.17 1.47
CA LEU A 53 -17.74 -2.75 1.16
C LEU A 53 -19.10 -2.11 0.83
N GLU A 54 -19.91 -2.77 0.00
CA GLU A 54 -21.26 -2.30 -0.35
C GLU A 54 -22.18 -2.26 0.87
N HIS A 55 -22.12 -3.29 1.73
CA HIS A 55 -22.87 -3.30 2.99
C HIS A 55 -22.48 -2.14 3.91
N ALA A 56 -21.18 -1.85 4.04
CA ALA A 56 -20.68 -0.73 4.84
C ALA A 56 -21.14 0.64 4.28
N LEU A 57 -21.14 0.79 2.95
CA LEU A 57 -21.66 1.98 2.27
C LEU A 57 -23.17 2.17 2.51
N ALA A 58 -23.95 1.10 2.37
CA ALA A 58 -25.39 1.10 2.61
C ALA A 58 -25.73 1.47 4.07
N ARG A 59 -24.92 1.01 5.04
CA ARG A 59 -25.06 1.38 6.45
C ARG A 59 -24.41 2.71 6.83
N HIS A 60 -24.01 3.54 5.87
CA HIS A 60 -23.41 4.85 6.10
C HIS A 60 -22.10 4.83 6.94
N LYS A 61 -21.40 3.70 6.97
CA LYS A 61 -20.13 3.54 7.73
C LYS A 61 -18.90 4.10 7.00
N MET A 62 -19.04 4.47 5.73
CA MET A 62 -17.95 4.95 4.87
C MET A 62 -18.27 6.34 4.26
N PRO A 63 -18.42 7.40 5.08
CA PRO A 63 -18.88 8.71 4.61
C PRO A 63 -17.94 9.36 3.60
N PHE A 64 -16.62 9.14 3.74
CA PHE A 64 -15.63 9.64 2.79
C PHE A 64 -15.79 9.01 1.40
N LEU A 65 -15.88 7.68 1.33
CA LEU A 65 -16.07 6.96 0.05
C LEU A 65 -17.41 7.33 -0.59
N LYS A 66 -18.49 7.43 0.20
CA LYS A 66 -19.81 7.86 -0.31
C LYS A 66 -19.74 9.24 -0.96
N ARG A 67 -18.97 10.17 -0.38
CA ARG A 67 -18.73 11.50 -0.97
C ARG A 67 -17.92 11.43 -2.27
N LEU A 68 -16.95 10.52 -2.39
CA LEU A 68 -16.21 10.32 -3.64
C LEU A 68 -17.13 9.77 -4.74
N LEU A 69 -17.94 8.76 -4.43
CA LEU A 69 -18.92 8.23 -5.38
C LEU A 69 -19.89 9.32 -5.88
N GLY A 70 -20.37 10.19 -4.99
CA GLY A 70 -21.21 11.34 -5.37
C GLY A 70 -20.51 12.40 -6.24
N ARG A 71 -19.18 12.39 -6.33
CA ARG A 71 -18.40 13.26 -7.22
C ARG A 71 -18.12 12.63 -8.60
N GLY A 72 -18.63 11.43 -8.86
CA GLY A 72 -18.47 10.71 -10.12
C GLY A 72 -17.36 9.67 -10.13
N TYR A 73 -16.78 9.32 -8.97
CA TYR A 73 -15.89 8.15 -8.88
C TYR A 73 -16.73 6.87 -8.89
N CYS A 74 -16.18 5.79 -9.46
CA CYS A 74 -16.87 4.52 -9.63
C CYS A 74 -16.22 3.41 -8.82
N LEU A 75 -17.03 2.47 -8.34
CA LEU A 75 -16.54 1.22 -7.79
C LEU A 75 -16.32 0.22 -8.94
N HIS A 76 -15.10 -0.29 -9.05
CA HIS A 76 -14.74 -1.32 -10.03
C HIS A 76 -14.61 -2.67 -9.34
N HIS A 77 -14.95 -3.71 -10.09
CA HIS A 77 -14.58 -5.07 -9.71
C HIS A 77 -13.11 -5.30 -9.95
N HIS A 78 -12.44 -5.90 -8.98
CA HIS A 78 -11.08 -6.35 -9.12
C HIS A 78 -11.05 -7.87 -9.01
N TYR A 79 -10.59 -8.53 -10.07
CA TYR A 79 -10.29 -9.95 -10.04
C TYR A 79 -8.85 -10.13 -9.55
N SER A 80 -8.69 -10.70 -8.35
CA SER A 80 -7.39 -10.89 -7.70
C SER A 80 -6.57 -12.05 -8.29
N GLY A 81 -7.13 -12.81 -9.23
CA GLY A 81 -6.53 -14.04 -9.73
C GLY A 81 -6.75 -15.26 -8.83
N LEU A 82 -6.24 -16.40 -9.30
CA LEU A 82 -6.16 -17.66 -8.56
C LEU A 82 -4.69 -18.09 -8.46
N PRO A 83 -4.13 -18.28 -7.26
CA PRO A 83 -4.82 -18.20 -5.95
C PRO A 83 -5.14 -16.74 -5.55
N ALA A 84 -6.23 -16.54 -4.82
CA ALA A 84 -6.61 -15.23 -4.27
C ALA A 84 -5.82 -14.92 -2.99
N THR A 85 -4.49 -14.98 -3.07
CA THR A 85 -3.57 -14.66 -1.97
C THR A 85 -2.82 -13.37 -2.25
N THR A 86 -2.47 -12.63 -1.20
CA THR A 86 -1.72 -11.37 -1.26
C THR A 86 -0.50 -11.43 -2.18
N PRO A 87 0.43 -12.41 -2.06
CA PRO A 87 1.59 -12.49 -2.95
C PRO A 87 1.21 -12.77 -4.42
N ALA A 88 0.20 -13.58 -4.71
CA ALA A 88 -0.21 -13.83 -6.10
C ALA A 88 -0.82 -12.58 -6.73
N CYS A 89 -1.71 -11.89 -6.00
CA CYS A 89 -2.32 -10.64 -6.43
C CYS A 89 -1.28 -9.53 -6.63
N GLN A 90 -0.35 -9.38 -5.68
CA GLN A 90 0.71 -8.37 -5.76
C GLN A 90 1.74 -8.66 -6.85
N GLY A 91 2.04 -9.93 -7.12
CA GLY A 91 2.91 -10.32 -8.23
C GLY A 91 2.35 -9.84 -9.58
N GLN A 92 1.04 -10.01 -9.78
CA GLN A 92 0.37 -9.53 -10.99
C GLN A 92 0.24 -8.01 -11.01
N LEU A 93 -0.14 -7.39 -9.90
CA LEU A 93 -0.31 -5.94 -9.82
C LEU A 93 1.00 -5.18 -10.04
N PHE A 94 2.09 -5.62 -9.40
CA PHE A 94 3.35 -4.88 -9.40
C PHE A 94 4.27 -5.23 -10.57
N TYR A 95 4.25 -6.48 -11.06
CA TYR A 95 5.17 -6.95 -12.10
C TYR A 95 4.45 -7.42 -13.38
N GLY A 96 3.12 -7.43 -13.39
CA GLY A 96 2.34 -7.93 -14.52
C GLY A 96 2.44 -9.45 -14.71
N VAL A 97 2.89 -10.20 -13.69
CA VAL A 97 3.06 -11.65 -13.76
C VAL A 97 1.87 -12.33 -13.06
N PRO A 98 0.92 -12.91 -13.80
CA PRO A 98 -0.16 -13.67 -13.19
C PRO A 98 0.37 -14.94 -12.53
N GLN A 99 -0.29 -15.40 -11.46
CA GLN A 99 0.05 -16.66 -10.78
C GLN A 99 1.52 -16.74 -10.33
N ALA A 100 2.08 -15.62 -9.87
CA ALA A 100 3.44 -15.52 -9.37
C ALA A 100 3.83 -16.62 -8.36
N VAL A 101 2.86 -17.04 -7.54
CA VAL A 101 2.98 -18.17 -6.61
C VAL A 101 1.70 -19.01 -6.62
N PRO A 102 1.80 -20.33 -6.37
CA PRO A 102 0.64 -21.23 -6.38
C PRO A 102 -0.20 -21.15 -5.09
N ALA A 103 0.37 -20.66 -3.99
CA ALA A 103 -0.31 -20.44 -2.72
C ALA A 103 0.51 -19.48 -1.84
N PHE A 104 -0.02 -19.11 -0.67
CA PHE A 104 0.73 -18.34 0.33
C PHE A 104 1.85 -19.17 1.00
N SER A 105 1.61 -20.48 1.15
CA SER A 105 2.63 -21.45 1.52
C SER A 105 2.52 -22.67 0.61
N PHE A 106 3.64 -23.11 0.05
CA PHE A 106 3.71 -24.19 -0.90
C PHE A 106 5.05 -24.91 -0.78
N ARG A 107 5.13 -26.13 -1.31
CA ARG A 107 6.39 -26.87 -1.39
C ARG A 107 7.08 -26.54 -2.71
N ASP A 108 8.33 -26.12 -2.65
CA ASP A 108 9.15 -25.96 -3.84
C ASP A 108 9.54 -27.35 -4.38
N PHE A 109 9.38 -27.55 -5.69
CA PHE A 109 9.62 -28.86 -6.29
C PHE A 109 11.11 -29.19 -6.40
N ASP A 110 11.94 -28.17 -6.65
CA ASP A 110 13.37 -28.35 -6.92
C ASP A 110 14.14 -28.56 -5.61
N THR A 111 13.81 -27.80 -4.56
CA THR A 111 14.47 -27.92 -3.25
C THR A 111 13.76 -28.89 -2.31
N GLY A 112 12.47 -29.16 -2.54
CA GLY A 112 11.63 -29.95 -1.64
C GLY A 112 11.24 -29.23 -0.34
N GLU A 113 11.68 -27.98 -0.15
CA GLU A 113 11.44 -27.18 1.04
C GLU A 113 10.07 -26.52 1.04
N MET A 114 9.59 -26.15 2.23
CA MET A 114 8.37 -25.35 2.37
C MET A 114 8.69 -23.87 2.18
N VAL A 115 8.13 -23.27 1.14
CA VAL A 115 8.12 -21.83 0.92
C VAL A 115 6.95 -21.21 1.66
N ARG A 116 7.21 -20.11 2.37
CA ARG A 116 6.19 -19.28 3.02
C ARG A 116 6.42 -17.82 2.68
N MET A 117 5.38 -17.14 2.19
CA MET A 117 5.56 -15.78 1.65
C MET A 117 5.72 -14.67 2.70
N TYR A 118 5.63 -15.00 3.99
CA TYR A 118 6.06 -14.12 5.08
C TYR A 118 7.55 -14.26 5.42
N GLU A 119 8.20 -15.33 4.95
CA GLU A 119 9.61 -15.56 5.20
C GLU A 119 10.45 -14.73 4.21
N PRO A 120 11.46 -14.00 4.70
CA PRO A 120 12.17 -13.08 3.82
C PRO A 120 12.96 -13.70 2.68
N GLY A 121 13.62 -14.83 2.94
CA GLY A 121 14.41 -15.55 1.92
C GLY A 121 13.55 -15.98 0.72
N PRO A 122 12.47 -16.76 0.96
CA PRO A 122 11.56 -17.15 -0.09
C PRO A 122 10.87 -15.97 -0.79
N ALA A 123 10.40 -14.97 -0.06
CA ALA A 123 9.77 -13.79 -0.67
C ALA A 123 10.74 -13.04 -1.61
N LYS A 124 12.00 -12.88 -1.20
CA LYS A 124 13.06 -12.26 -2.01
C LYS A 124 13.40 -13.10 -3.25
N ALA A 125 13.45 -14.43 -3.12
CA ALA A 125 13.70 -15.32 -4.24
C ALA A 125 12.59 -15.26 -5.30
N VAL A 126 11.33 -15.26 -4.86
CA VAL A 126 10.17 -15.08 -5.76
C VAL A 126 10.23 -13.71 -6.44
N GLU A 127 10.47 -12.63 -5.69
CA GLU A 127 10.55 -11.29 -6.27
C GLU A 127 11.67 -11.16 -7.32
N ALA A 128 12.84 -11.78 -7.07
CA ALA A 128 13.94 -11.78 -8.03
C ALA A 128 13.54 -12.41 -9.37
N ARG A 129 12.70 -13.44 -9.36
CA ARG A 129 12.11 -14.03 -10.57
C ARG A 129 11.11 -13.08 -11.23
N LEU A 130 10.26 -12.42 -10.46
CA LEU A 130 9.27 -11.47 -10.99
C LEU A 130 9.91 -10.27 -11.70
N ARG A 131 11.06 -9.80 -11.21
CA ARG A 131 11.84 -8.73 -11.84
C ARG A 131 12.45 -9.09 -13.20
N GLN A 132 12.48 -10.38 -13.57
CA GLN A 132 12.92 -10.82 -14.89
C GLN A 132 11.84 -10.63 -15.96
N SER A 133 10.62 -10.23 -15.57
CA SER A 133 9.58 -9.84 -16.52
C SER A 133 9.98 -8.59 -17.31
N SER A 134 9.41 -8.42 -18.50
CA SER A 134 9.71 -7.29 -19.41
C SER A 134 9.12 -5.95 -18.94
N HIS A 135 8.33 -5.94 -17.87
CA HIS A 135 7.65 -4.73 -17.39
C HIS A 135 8.44 -4.03 -16.30
N THR A 136 8.45 -2.70 -16.34
CA THR A 136 8.94 -1.89 -15.23
C THR A 136 8.01 -2.09 -14.02
N PRO A 137 8.55 -2.42 -12.82
CA PRO A 137 7.73 -2.59 -11.63
C PRO A 137 6.91 -1.33 -11.29
N LEU A 138 5.64 -1.51 -10.90
CA LEU A 138 4.66 -0.42 -10.71
C LEU A 138 5.11 0.68 -9.73
N LEU A 139 5.86 0.32 -8.68
CA LEU A 139 6.25 1.24 -7.60
C LEU A 139 7.67 1.80 -7.80
N THR A 140 8.26 1.65 -8.99
CA THR A 140 9.63 2.12 -9.29
C THR A 140 9.81 3.59 -8.91
N GLY A 141 10.79 3.89 -8.05
CA GLY A 141 11.08 5.24 -7.54
C GLY A 141 10.13 5.75 -6.44
N GLY A 142 9.10 4.98 -6.09
CA GLY A 142 8.16 5.28 -5.01
C GLY A 142 8.48 4.55 -3.70
N SER A 143 7.45 4.36 -2.88
CA SER A 143 7.52 3.69 -1.59
C SER A 143 6.53 2.51 -1.50
N ALA A 144 6.89 1.47 -0.75
CA ALA A 144 6.05 0.29 -0.46
C ALA A 144 5.96 0.05 1.05
N TYR A 145 4.79 -0.38 1.54
CA TYR A 145 4.52 -0.51 2.98
C TYR A 145 3.63 -1.73 3.27
N VAL A 146 4.15 -2.69 4.05
CA VAL A 146 3.43 -3.92 4.45
C VAL A 146 3.04 -4.79 3.24
N ASP A 147 3.80 -4.70 2.16
CA ASP A 147 3.64 -5.53 0.96
C ASP A 147 4.49 -6.81 1.05
N ASN A 148 4.10 -7.88 0.36
CA ASN A 148 4.92 -9.09 0.23
C ASN A 148 6.14 -8.86 -0.69
N PHE A 149 6.04 -7.95 -1.65
CA PHE A 149 7.08 -7.59 -2.61
C PHE A 149 7.32 -6.08 -2.61
N THR A 150 8.49 -5.61 -3.08
CA THR A 150 8.79 -4.18 -3.06
C THR A 150 8.11 -3.39 -4.16
N GLY A 151 7.63 -4.06 -5.21
CA GLY A 151 7.14 -3.42 -6.43
C GLY A 151 8.19 -2.56 -7.13
N GLY A 152 9.48 -2.77 -6.85
CA GLY A 152 10.58 -1.92 -7.33
C GLY A 152 10.72 -0.58 -6.60
N ALA A 153 10.01 -0.38 -5.49
CA ALA A 153 10.08 0.84 -4.68
C ALA A 153 11.50 1.13 -4.19
N ALA A 154 11.84 2.41 -4.16
CA ALA A 154 13.11 2.91 -3.64
C ALA A 154 13.11 2.90 -2.09
N GLU A 155 11.94 3.07 -1.48
CA GLU A 155 11.76 3.04 -0.04
C GLU A 155 10.77 1.94 0.34
N VAL A 156 11.20 1.00 1.18
CA VAL A 156 10.39 -0.17 1.53
C VAL A 156 10.38 -0.36 3.03
N HIS A 157 9.20 -0.62 3.58
CA HIS A 157 9.00 -0.85 5.01
C HIS A 157 8.10 -2.07 5.25
N PHE A 158 8.45 -2.88 6.26
CA PHE A 158 7.69 -4.07 6.66
C PHE A 158 7.37 -5.05 5.53
N CYS A 159 8.31 -5.21 4.59
CA CYS A 159 8.17 -6.10 3.44
C CYS A 159 9.10 -7.31 3.60
N PRO A 160 8.60 -8.56 3.58
CA PRO A 160 9.45 -9.75 3.63
C PRO A 160 10.53 -9.77 2.54
N ALA A 161 10.22 -9.34 1.31
CA ALA A 161 11.19 -9.34 0.20
C ALA A 161 12.34 -8.32 0.39
N ALA A 162 12.17 -7.33 1.26
CA ALA A 162 13.21 -6.37 1.64
C ALA A 162 13.45 -6.44 3.15
N ILE A 163 14.39 -7.30 3.58
CA ILE A 163 14.88 -7.27 4.97
C ILE A 163 15.58 -5.94 5.22
N GLY A 164 14.84 -5.02 5.83
CA GLY A 164 15.35 -3.72 6.24
C GLY A 164 14.24 -2.88 6.84
N TRP A 165 14.47 -2.40 8.06
CA TRP A 165 13.82 -1.18 8.51
C TRP A 165 14.25 -0.09 7.53
N GLY A 166 13.30 0.57 6.85
CA GLY A 166 13.64 1.65 5.92
C GLY A 166 14.45 2.76 6.62
N PRO A 167 15.16 3.62 5.85
CA PRO A 167 16.01 4.68 6.41
C PRO A 167 15.37 5.53 7.53
N PRO A 168 14.07 5.89 7.48
CA PRO A 168 13.42 6.65 8.55
C PRO A 168 13.42 5.97 9.92
N LEU A 169 13.33 4.63 9.97
CA LEU A 169 13.27 3.89 11.24
C LEU A 169 14.66 3.50 11.77
N ARG A 170 15.68 3.39 10.90
CA ARG A 170 17.08 3.21 11.33
C ARG A 170 17.66 4.47 11.99
N GLY A 171 17.10 5.64 11.69
CA GLY A 171 17.53 6.93 12.25
C GLY A 171 16.60 7.52 13.32
N ALA A 172 15.45 6.90 13.59
CA ALA A 172 14.50 7.41 14.58
C ALA A 172 15.02 7.13 15.99
N PRO A 173 15.32 8.15 16.81
CA PRO A 173 15.75 7.93 18.18
C PRO A 173 14.64 7.24 18.98
N GLY A 174 14.99 6.21 19.77
CA GLY A 174 14.04 5.27 20.38
C GLY A 174 12.95 5.89 21.27
N TRP A 175 13.11 7.13 21.71
CA TRP A 175 12.08 7.87 22.45
C TRP A 175 10.86 8.24 21.58
N ILE A 176 11.01 8.36 20.26
CA ILE A 176 9.89 8.60 19.33
C ILE A 176 8.99 7.37 19.22
N VAL A 177 9.59 6.17 19.20
CA VAL A 177 8.84 4.90 19.22
C VAL A 177 8.10 4.75 20.55
N GLY A 178 8.73 5.12 21.67
CA GLY A 178 8.11 5.12 22.99
C GLY A 178 6.90 6.06 23.09
N LEU A 179 6.99 7.27 22.53
CA LEU A 179 5.88 8.22 22.47
C LEU A 179 4.72 7.72 21.61
N PHE A 180 5.00 7.05 20.49
CA PHE A 180 3.96 6.53 19.61
C PHE A 180 3.09 5.48 20.32
N VAL A 181 3.71 4.59 21.10
CA VAL A 181 3.01 3.60 21.94
C VAL A 181 2.20 4.27 23.06
N LEU A 182 2.75 5.33 23.67
CA LEU A 182 2.10 6.01 24.80
C LEU A 182 0.89 6.87 24.41
N PHE A 183 0.83 7.34 23.16
CA PHE A 183 -0.25 8.21 22.65
C PHE A 183 -1.34 7.47 21.85
N HIS A 184 -1.16 6.18 21.56
CA HIS A 184 -2.11 5.35 20.78
C HIS A 184 -2.61 4.10 21.55
N LEU A 185 -2.44 4.10 22.87
CA LEU A 185 -3.12 3.22 23.83
C LEU A 185 -4.28 3.98 24.50
#